data_AF-A0A7C8APF8-F1
#
_entry.id   AF-A0A7C8APF8-F1
#
_cell.length_a   1.000
_cell.length_b   1.000
_cell.length_c   1.000
_cell.angle_alpha   90.00
_cell.angle_beta   90.00
_cell.angle_gamma   90.00
#
_symmetry.space_group_name_H-M   'P 1'
#
loop_
_entity.id
_entity.type
_entity.pdbx_description
1 polymer ?
#
loop_
_entity_poly.entity_id
_entity_poly.type
_entity_poly.pdbx_seq_one_letter_code
_entity_poly.pdbx_strand_id
1 'polypeptide(L)'
;MKFKNKELFKSISAKTHARRVSGIHVIICPFCDNGHHIPTDFDSIHRCTCGACFKVCGTDMLEIGVGDIAGTLWNEEELGLVRSVPVDFCNIVIEKDFDRLLDLKHASPDPCGIERFCKYDVGINLSLVWVKRLF
;
A
#
# COMPACT_ATOMS: atom_id res chain seq x y z
N MET A 1 -0.18 22.03 -30.80
CA MET A 1 0.50 22.43 -29.55
C MET A 1 1.20 21.22 -28.95
N LYS A 2 2.48 21.34 -28.61
CA LYS A 2 3.33 20.23 -28.16
C LYS A 2 3.11 19.99 -26.65
N PHE A 3 2.64 18.82 -26.26
CA PHE A 3 2.60 18.39 -24.86
C PHE A 3 4.01 17.99 -24.43
N LYS A 4 4.58 18.73 -23.47
CA LYS A 4 5.78 18.34 -22.71
C LYS A 4 5.31 17.99 -21.29
N ASN A 5 5.05 16.71 -21.03
CA ASN A 5 4.87 16.23 -19.67
C ASN A 5 6.25 15.96 -19.06
N LYS A 6 6.66 16.81 -18.11
CA LYS A 6 7.79 16.55 -17.22
C LYS A 6 7.22 15.95 -15.94
N GLU A 7 7.13 14.63 -15.90
CA GLU A 7 6.78 13.90 -14.69
C GLU A 7 8.00 13.89 -13.76
N LEU A 8 7.95 14.75 -12.75
CA LEU A 8 8.95 14.81 -11.69
C LEU A 8 8.57 13.80 -10.60
N PHE A 9 8.81 12.51 -10.85
CA PHE A 9 8.77 11.49 -9.81
C PHE A 9 9.92 11.72 -8.83
N LYS A 10 9.63 12.33 -7.68
CA LYS A 10 10.59 12.36 -6.56
C LYS A 10 10.54 11.01 -5.84
N SER A 11 11.42 10.10 -6.24
CA SER A 11 11.72 8.88 -5.50
C SER A 11 12.51 9.23 -4.23
N ILE A 12 11.85 9.18 -3.07
CA ILE A 12 12.54 9.27 -1.78
C ILE A 12 12.96 7.85 -1.41
N SER A 13 14.24 7.54 -1.62
CA SER A 13 14.85 6.28 -1.18
C SER A 13 15.14 6.35 0.32
N ALA A 14 14.25 5.79 1.14
CA ALA A 14 14.49 5.62 2.56
C ALA A 14 15.31 4.34 2.81
N LYS A 15 16.59 4.52 3.14
CA LYS A 15 17.45 3.45 3.65
C LYS A 15 17.16 3.26 5.13
N THR A 16 16.60 2.11 5.52
CA THR A 16 16.54 1.73 6.94
C THR A 16 16.97 0.28 7.12
N HIS A 17 18.18 0.12 7.67
CA HIS A 17 18.74 -1.15 8.13
C HIS A 17 17.97 -1.61 9.38
N ALA A 18 17.11 -2.62 9.26
CA ALA A 18 16.44 -3.24 10.41
C ALA A 18 17.19 -4.50 10.88
N ARG A 19 17.60 -4.47 12.15
CA ARG A 19 18.33 -5.49 12.91
C ARG A 19 17.40 -6.70 13.14
N ARG A 20 17.88 -7.91 12.85
CA ARG A 20 17.13 -9.18 12.98
C ARG A 20 16.77 -9.46 14.44
N VAL A 21 15.48 -9.37 14.75
CA VAL A 21 14.82 -10.13 15.84
C VAL A 21 14.05 -11.23 15.11
N SER A 22 14.08 -12.49 15.60
CA SER A 22 13.34 -13.63 15.04
C SER A 22 11.89 -13.21 14.77
N GLY A 23 11.61 -12.92 13.50
CA GLY A 23 10.83 -11.73 13.18
C GLY A 23 9.45 -12.06 12.67
N ILE A 24 8.44 -11.68 13.43
CA ILE A 24 7.11 -11.46 12.88
C ILE A 24 7.31 -10.44 11.75
N HIS A 25 7.11 -10.87 10.50
CA HIS A 25 7.17 -9.95 9.37
C HIS A 25 6.04 -8.94 9.53
N VAL A 26 6.42 -7.67 9.64
CA VAL A 26 5.51 -6.54 9.79
C VAL A 26 5.65 -5.61 8.59
N ILE A 27 4.56 -4.95 8.26
CA ILE A 27 4.54 -3.84 7.33
C ILE A 27 4.79 -2.56 8.12
N ILE A 28 5.76 -1.75 7.70
CA ILE A 28 6.05 -0.47 8.36
C ILE A 28 5.32 0.66 7.62
N CYS A 29 4.57 1.47 8.36
CA CYS A 29 3.89 2.63 7.80
C CYS A 29 4.93 3.68 7.34
N PRO A 30 4.95 4.09 6.07
CA PRO A 30 5.95 5.02 5.54
C PRO A 30 5.78 6.46 6.05
N PHE A 31 4.72 6.75 6.81
CA PHE A 31 4.41 8.10 7.30
C PHE A 31 4.69 8.31 8.79
N CYS A 32 4.77 7.23 9.58
CA CYS A 32 4.94 7.33 11.04
C CYS A 32 5.71 6.15 11.65
N ASP A 33 6.29 5.28 10.83
CA ASP A 33 7.11 4.14 11.22
C ASP A 33 6.42 3.08 12.12
N ASN A 34 5.09 3.15 12.26
CA ASN A 34 4.33 2.16 13.02
C ASN A 34 4.27 0.82 12.27
N GLY A 35 4.45 -0.28 13.01
CA GLY A 35 4.35 -1.64 12.49
C GLY A 35 2.92 -2.16 12.43
N HIS A 36 2.59 -2.83 11.34
CA HIS A 36 1.31 -3.49 11.09
C HIS A 36 1.53 -4.96 10.77
N HIS A 37 0.59 -5.82 11.17
CA HIS A 37 0.60 -7.21 10.76
C HIS A 37 0.33 -7.34 9.26
N ILE A 38 0.98 -8.31 8.61
CA ILE A 38 0.68 -8.64 7.21
C ILE A 38 -0.78 -9.11 7.13
N PRO A 39 -1.62 -8.45 6.32
CA PRO A 39 -3.03 -8.80 6.22
C PRO A 39 -3.21 -10.21 5.63
N THR A 40 -4.27 -10.88 6.05
CA THR A 40 -4.67 -12.19 5.51
C THR A 40 -5.73 -12.09 4.42
N ASP A 41 -6.28 -10.89 4.22
CA ASP A 41 -7.24 -10.56 3.19
C ASP A 41 -6.71 -9.32 2.48
N PHE A 42 -6.32 -9.45 1.21
CA PHE A 42 -5.77 -8.33 0.46
C PHE A 42 -6.85 -7.45 -0.17
N ASP A 43 -8.11 -7.86 -0.16
CA ASP A 43 -9.20 -6.99 -0.63
C ASP A 43 -9.57 -5.94 0.43
N SER A 44 -9.21 -6.21 1.69
CA SER A 44 -9.42 -5.33 2.84
C SER A 44 -8.52 -4.09 2.84
N ILE A 45 -9.09 -2.97 3.30
CA ILE A 45 -8.38 -1.70 3.52
C ILE A 45 -8.06 -1.55 5.00
N HIS A 46 -6.79 -1.32 5.32
CA HIS A 46 -6.30 -1.21 6.67
C HIS A 46 -5.96 0.25 7.01
N ARG A 47 -6.20 0.65 8.26
CA ARG A 47 -5.93 2.00 8.76
C ARG A 47 -4.77 2.02 9.75
N CYS A 48 -3.84 2.95 9.54
CA CYS A 48 -2.82 3.32 10.51
C CYS A 48 -3.34 4.40 11.45
N THR A 49 -2.83 4.43 12.67
CA THR A 49 -3.17 5.43 13.69
C THR A 49 -2.80 6.85 13.27
N CYS A 50 -1.86 7.02 12.34
CA CYS A 50 -1.52 8.33 11.77
C CYS A 50 -2.52 8.83 10.70
N GLY A 51 -3.60 8.09 10.45
CA GLY A 51 -4.61 8.42 9.45
C GLY A 51 -4.29 7.95 8.03
N ALA A 52 -3.14 7.31 7.81
CA ALA A 52 -2.85 6.66 6.53
C ALA A 52 -3.65 5.36 6.38
N CYS A 53 -4.03 5.04 5.16
CA CYS A 53 -4.66 3.77 4.80
C CYS A 53 -3.72 2.97 3.89
N PHE A 54 -3.80 1.64 3.96
CA PHE A 54 -3.08 0.77 3.04
C PHE A 54 -3.90 -0.44 2.60
N LYS A 55 -3.55 -0.98 1.44
CA LYS A 55 -4.13 -2.19 0.84
C LYS A 55 -3.06 -2.91 0.02
N VAL A 56 -3.15 -4.23 -0.04
CA VAL A 56 -2.34 -5.06 -0.94
C VAL A 56 -3.18 -5.33 -2.18
N CYS A 57 -2.66 -5.13 -3.38
CA CYS A 57 -3.40 -5.45 -4.61
C CYS A 57 -2.46 -5.94 -5.70
N GLY A 58 -3.02 -6.53 -6.77
CA GLY A 58 -2.25 -6.81 -7.98
C GLY A 58 -1.62 -5.52 -8.52
N THR A 59 -0.41 -5.63 -9.06
CA THR A 59 0.34 -4.49 -9.62
C THR A 59 -0.39 -3.84 -10.79
N ASP A 60 -1.21 -4.61 -11.52
CA ASP A 60 -2.11 -4.16 -12.57
C ASP A 60 -3.37 -3.44 -12.03
N MET A 61 -3.69 -3.61 -10.74
CA MET A 61 -4.85 -3.04 -10.06
C MET A 61 -4.49 -1.84 -9.17
N LEU A 62 -3.33 -1.20 -9.38
CA LEU A 62 -2.86 -0.08 -8.54
C LEU A 62 -3.82 1.11 -8.53
N GLU A 63 -4.32 1.51 -9.70
CA GLU A 63 -5.25 2.65 -9.81
C GLU A 63 -6.56 2.37 -9.06
N ILE A 64 -7.08 1.15 -9.17
CA ILE A 64 -8.27 0.70 -8.44
C ILE A 64 -7.98 0.68 -6.95
N GLY A 65 -6.84 0.13 -6.52
CA GLY A 65 -6.45 0.09 -5.12
C GLY A 65 -6.33 1.47 -4.48
N VAL A 66 -5.75 2.45 -5.18
CA VAL A 66 -5.73 3.86 -4.75
C VAL A 66 -7.16 4.42 -4.68
N GLY A 67 -8.00 4.12 -5.66
CA GLY A 67 -9.39 4.55 -5.72
C GLY A 67 -10.25 4.01 -4.56
N ASP A 68 -10.10 2.73 -4.24
CA ASP A 68 -10.75 2.07 -3.11
C ASP A 68 -10.37 2.75 -1.79
N ILE A 69 -9.08 2.99 -1.59
CA ILE A 69 -8.59 3.69 -0.40
C ILE A 69 -9.14 5.12 -0.35
N ALA A 70 -9.15 5.82 -1.48
CA ALA A 70 -9.70 7.17 -1.56
C ALA A 70 -11.19 7.20 -1.16
N GLY A 71 -11.99 6.23 -1.60
CA GLY A 71 -13.40 6.09 -1.18
C GLY A 71 -13.58 5.89 0.32
N THR A 72 -12.56 5.44 1.05
CA THR A 72 -12.58 5.37 2.52
C THR A 72 -12.10 6.63 3.22
N LEU A 73 -11.28 7.44 2.55
CA LEU A 73 -10.67 8.65 3.11
C LEU A 73 -11.55 9.88 2.95
N TRP A 74 -12.35 9.93 1.89
CA TRP A 74 -13.26 11.04 1.58
C TRP A 74 -14.69 10.54 1.38
N ASN A 75 -15.67 11.32 1.80
CA ASN A 75 -17.06 11.08 1.41
C ASN A 75 -17.29 11.47 -0.07
N GLU A 76 -18.45 11.14 -0.65
CA GLU A 76 -18.72 11.39 -2.08
C GLU A 76 -18.58 12.86 -2.49
N GLU A 77 -19.03 13.79 -1.63
CA GLU A 77 -18.96 15.23 -1.89
C GLU A 77 -17.50 15.74 -1.87
N GLU A 78 -16.74 15.34 -0.86
CA GLU A 78 -15.31 15.65 -0.75
C GLU A 78 -14.51 15.03 -1.90
N LEU A 79 -14.83 13.80 -2.31
CA LEU A 79 -14.16 13.10 -3.40
C LEU A 79 -14.40 13.81 -4.75
N GLY A 80 -15.60 14.35 -4.96
CA GLY A 80 -15.92 15.19 -6.12
C GLY A 80 -15.09 16.49 -6.15
N LEU A 81 -14.84 17.08 -4.98
CA LEU A 81 -14.00 18.28 -4.85
C LEU A 81 -12.52 17.97 -5.09
N VAL A 82 -12.01 16.88 -4.50
CA VAL A 82 -10.63 16.39 -4.71
C VAL A 82 -10.36 16.11 -6.19
N ARG A 83 -11.34 15.56 -6.92
CA ARG A 83 -11.21 15.26 -8.36
C ARG A 83 -11.30 16.50 -9.27
N SER A 84 -11.85 17.61 -8.80
CA SER A 84 -12.13 18.80 -9.63
C SER A 84 -11.10 19.92 -9.48
N VAL A 85 -10.18 19.84 -8.52
CA VAL A 85 -9.21 20.89 -8.20
C VAL A 85 -7.78 20.38 -8.43
N PRO A 86 -6.90 21.12 -9.14
CA PRO A 86 -5.52 20.71 -9.40
C PRO A 86 -4.61 21.05 -8.20
N VAL A 87 -4.86 20.42 -7.05
CA VAL A 87 -4.07 20.58 -5.82
C VAL A 87 -3.70 19.18 -5.30
N ASP A 88 -2.54 19.06 -4.65
CA ASP A 88 -2.13 17.82 -3.99
C ASP A 88 -2.99 17.60 -2.73
N PHE A 89 -3.81 16.54 -2.70
CA PHE A 89 -4.70 16.20 -1.57
C PHE A 89 -4.20 15.03 -0.72
N CYS A 90 -3.30 14.21 -1.27
CA CYS A 90 -2.76 13.06 -0.56
C CYS A 90 -1.35 12.69 -1.00
N ASN A 91 -0.65 11.98 -0.11
CA ASN A 91 0.57 11.27 -0.44
C ASN A 91 0.25 9.80 -0.74
N ILE A 92 0.85 9.28 -1.80
CA ILE A 92 0.75 7.87 -2.19
C ILE A 92 2.14 7.25 -2.14
N VAL A 93 2.28 6.08 -1.51
CA VAL A 93 3.51 5.27 -1.52
C VAL A 93 3.15 3.88 -2.05
N ILE A 94 3.91 3.40 -3.03
CA ILE A 94 3.70 2.08 -3.66
C ILE A 94 4.97 1.26 -3.51
N GLU A 95 4.84 0.07 -2.94
CA GLU A 95 5.89 -0.94 -2.85
C GLU A 95 5.55 -2.08 -3.81
N LYS A 96 6.30 -2.20 -4.91
CA LYS A 96 5.95 -3.04 -6.08
C LYS A 96 6.36 -4.52 -5.99
N ASP A 97 7.17 -4.88 -5.00
CA ASP A 97 7.73 -6.23 -4.84
C ASP A 97 7.21 -6.88 -3.53
N PHE A 98 5.93 -6.69 -3.22
CA PHE A 98 5.35 -7.16 -1.96
C PHE A 98 5.34 -8.70 -1.87
N ASP A 99 5.32 -9.40 -3.01
CA ASP A 99 5.41 -10.87 -3.07
C ASP A 99 6.64 -11.41 -2.36
N ARG A 100 7.79 -10.72 -2.49
CA ARG A 100 9.02 -11.14 -1.83
C ARG A 100 8.90 -11.12 -0.31
N LEU A 101 8.11 -10.18 0.23
CA LEU A 101 7.82 -10.10 1.66
C LEU A 101 6.88 -11.22 2.09
N LEU A 102 5.95 -11.63 1.22
CA LEU A 102 5.09 -12.80 1.44
C LEU A 102 5.86 -14.10 1.36
N ASP A 103 6.78 -14.27 0.41
CA ASP A 103 7.64 -15.46 0.32
C ASP A 103 8.47 -15.66 1.59
N LEU A 104 8.95 -14.57 2.19
CA LEU A 104 9.65 -14.61 3.47
C LEU A 104 8.72 -15.04 4.62
N LYS A 105 7.46 -14.59 4.62
CA LYS A 105 6.44 -15.07 5.56
C LYS A 105 6.11 -16.55 5.33
N HIS A 106 5.99 -17.00 4.08
CA HIS A 106 5.70 -18.39 3.73
C HIS A 106 6.83 -19.35 4.09
N ALA A 107 8.09 -18.88 4.06
CA ALA A 107 9.22 -19.64 4.57
C ALA A 107 9.22 -19.78 6.10
N SER A 108 8.33 -19.06 6.82
CA SER A 108 8.16 -19.21 8.26
C SER A 108 7.22 -20.38 8.59
N PRO A 109 7.51 -21.20 9.63
CA PRO A 109 6.86 -22.49 9.87
C PRO A 109 5.44 -22.42 10.47
N ASP A 110 4.70 -21.32 10.31
CA ASP A 110 3.33 -21.17 10.84
C ASP A 110 2.27 -21.69 9.86
N PRO A 111 1.65 -22.86 10.11
CA PRO A 111 0.72 -23.51 9.18
C PRO A 111 -0.64 -22.81 9.08
N CYS A 112 -1.02 -21.94 10.02
CA CYS A 112 -2.32 -21.27 10.01
C CYS A 112 -2.41 -20.08 9.04
N GLY A 113 -1.28 -19.59 8.53
CA GLY A 113 -1.26 -18.47 7.58
C GLY A 113 -1.66 -18.86 6.16
N ILE A 114 -1.47 -20.13 5.79
CA ILE A 114 -1.35 -20.58 4.39
C ILE A 114 -2.69 -20.63 3.65
N GLU A 115 -3.78 -21.07 4.30
CA GLU A 115 -5.06 -21.35 3.62
C GLU A 115 -5.78 -20.11 3.06
N ARG A 116 -5.48 -18.89 3.55
CA ARG A 116 -6.16 -17.65 3.12
C ARG A 116 -5.45 -16.91 1.97
N PHE A 117 -4.20 -17.27 1.66
CA PHE A 117 -3.46 -16.67 0.55
C PHE A 117 -3.85 -17.25 -0.81
N CYS A 118 -4.47 -18.44 -0.85
CA CYS A 118 -4.88 -19.16 -2.05
C CYS A 118 -5.96 -18.46 -2.91
N LYS A 119 -6.46 -17.28 -2.51
CA LYS A 119 -7.41 -16.49 -3.32
C LYS A 119 -6.73 -15.73 -4.46
N TYR A 120 -5.43 -15.43 -4.33
CA TYR A 120 -4.70 -14.65 -5.32
C TYR A 120 -3.98 -15.57 -6.30
N ASP A 121 -4.09 -15.25 -7.59
CA ASP A 121 -3.43 -15.99 -8.66
C ASP A 121 -1.91 -15.90 -8.47
N VAL A 122 -1.25 -17.05 -8.40
CA VAL A 122 0.19 -17.18 -8.13
C VAL A 122 1.03 -16.51 -9.23
N GLY A 123 0.44 -16.17 -10.38
CA GLY A 123 1.08 -15.43 -11.46
C GLY A 123 0.99 -13.90 -11.37
N ILE A 124 0.26 -13.33 -10.41
CA ILE A 124 0.07 -11.88 -10.30
C ILE A 124 1.05 -11.29 -9.29
N ASN A 125 1.88 -10.34 -9.74
CA ASN A 125 2.75 -9.59 -8.85
C ASN A 125 1.93 -8.67 -7.94
N LEU A 126 2.13 -8.76 -6.63
CA LEU A 126 1.46 -7.93 -5.63
C LEU A 126 2.25 -6.68 -5.31
N SER A 127 1.50 -5.59 -5.16
CA SER A 127 1.96 -4.30 -4.68
C SER A 127 1.26 -3.94 -3.37
N LEU A 128 1.98 -3.27 -2.47
CA LEU A 128 1.41 -2.63 -1.30
C LEU A 128 1.26 -1.13 -1.55
N VAL A 129 0.03 -0.64 -1.44
CA VAL A 129 -0.33 0.75 -1.67
C VAL A 129 -0.68 1.43 -0.35
N TRP A 130 -0.11 2.60 -0.13
CA TRP A 130 -0.41 3.49 0.99
C TRP A 130 -0.96 4.81 0.48
N VAL A 131 -1.98 5.35 1.14
CA VAL A 131 -2.52 6.69 0.87
C VAL A 131 -2.75 7.43 2.19
N LYS A 132 -2.34 8.69 2.27
CA LYS A 132 -2.58 9.56 3.42
C LYS A 132 -3.04 10.95 2.98
N ARG A 133 -4.14 11.45 3.57
CA ARG A 133 -4.58 12.85 3.40
C ARG A 133 -3.49 13.82 3.85
N LEU A 134 -3.37 14.96 3.16
CA LEU A 134 -2.42 16.03 3.51
C LEU A 134 -2.94 16.98 4.60
N PHE A 135 -4.22 16.87 4.98
CA PHE A 135 -4.90 17.75 5.95
C PHE A 135 -5.88 16.95 6.80
#